data_AF-M0ZMG4-F1
#
_entry.id   AF-M0ZMG4-F1
#
_cell.length_a   1.000
_cell.length_b   1.000
_cell.length_c   1.000
_cell.angle_alpha   90.00
_cell.angle_beta   90.00
_cell.angle_gamma   90.00
#
_symmetry.space_group_name_H-M   'P 1'
#
loop_
_entity.id
_entity.type
_entity.pdbx_description
1 polymer ?
#
loop_
_entity_poly.entity_id
_entity_poly.type
_entity_poly.pdbx_seq_one_letter_code
_entity_poly.pdbx_strand_id
1 'polypeptide(L)'
;MDLDLVSNIILVKEYNATIDFYWAPLLVESNCDDAWHHRVKDRVLRVDSIEKHARFWEDADVLVFNSYLWWRLDLTVLWGSFESADAKYEQLGMLRTYELGLQIWADWLDTHVNRTKTRVFFVSMSPTHSRGEEWGKAEGENCYNETEPISNAEYWGSESSPGMMRLVEAAIKKLNEKSGVKADLLNITQLSEYRKEAHPSIYRKHWDPLTKEQLENPSSYADCTHWCLPGVPDVWNHFLYVYLLYL
;
A
#
# COMPACT_ATOMS: atom_id res chain seq x y z
N MET A 1 -15.78 7.78 -16.34
CA MET A 1 -14.64 7.87 -15.40
C MET A 1 -13.41 7.80 -16.29
N ASP A 2 -12.76 8.93 -16.52
CA ASP A 2 -11.66 9.03 -17.46
C ASP A 2 -10.47 8.20 -16.97
N LEU A 3 -9.93 7.37 -17.88
CA LEU A 3 -8.76 6.52 -17.66
C LEU A 3 -7.56 7.34 -17.14
N ASP A 4 -7.45 8.59 -17.59
CA ASP A 4 -6.37 9.53 -17.25
C ASP A 4 -6.35 9.97 -15.76
N LEU A 5 -7.40 9.66 -14.98
CA LEU A 5 -7.47 10.05 -13.56
C LEU A 5 -7.06 8.95 -12.58
N VAL A 6 -6.88 7.71 -13.05
CA VAL A 6 -6.63 6.54 -12.19
C VAL A 6 -5.42 5.70 -12.58
N SER A 7 -4.88 5.86 -13.79
CA SER A 7 -3.74 5.12 -14.35
C SER A 7 -2.66 6.08 -14.85
N ASN A 8 -1.38 5.72 -14.69
CA ASN A 8 -0.22 6.48 -15.17
C ASN A 8 0.72 5.56 -15.95
N ILE A 9 0.56 5.52 -17.27
CA ILE A 9 1.31 4.62 -18.15
C ILE A 9 2.60 5.28 -18.65
N ILE A 10 3.72 4.62 -18.38
CA ILE A 10 5.03 4.91 -18.98
C ILE A 10 5.27 3.92 -20.11
N LEU A 11 5.42 4.41 -21.34
CA LEU A 11 5.77 3.61 -22.51
C LEU A 11 7.28 3.64 -22.77
N VAL A 12 7.91 2.46 -22.72
CA VAL A 12 9.29 2.23 -23.17
C VAL A 12 9.26 1.70 -24.60
N LYS A 13 9.32 2.61 -25.56
CA LYS A 13 9.05 2.34 -26.99
C LYS A 13 9.97 1.28 -27.58
N GLU A 14 11.24 1.31 -27.23
CA GLU A 14 12.29 0.43 -27.76
C GLU A 14 12.03 -1.04 -27.43
N TYR A 15 11.33 -1.30 -26.33
CA TYR A 15 11.02 -2.65 -25.85
C TYR A 15 9.56 -3.03 -26.02
N ASN A 16 8.73 -2.14 -26.57
CA ASN A 16 7.27 -2.27 -26.57
C ASN A 16 6.73 -2.67 -25.18
N ALA A 17 7.28 -2.04 -24.14
CA ALA A 17 6.96 -2.34 -22.75
C ALA A 17 6.26 -1.15 -22.09
N THR A 18 5.31 -1.44 -21.22
CA THR A 18 4.60 -0.43 -20.44
C THR A 18 4.76 -0.70 -18.96
N ILE A 19 4.93 0.36 -18.18
CA ILE A 19 4.87 0.34 -16.73
C ILE A 19 3.67 1.22 -16.35
N ASP A 20 2.73 0.67 -15.59
CA ASP A 20 1.54 1.39 -15.17
C ASP A 20 1.42 1.40 -13.64
N PHE A 21 0.85 2.48 -13.12
CA PHE A 21 0.42 2.61 -11.74
C PHE A 21 -1.09 2.86 -11.70
N TYR A 22 -1.83 1.97 -11.06
CA TYR A 22 -3.28 2.08 -10.88
C TYR A 22 -3.65 2.37 -9.42
N TRP A 23 -4.46 3.41 -9.18
CA TRP A 23 -4.90 3.80 -7.85
C TRP A 23 -6.06 2.93 -7.33
N ALA A 24 -5.75 2.05 -6.36
CA ALA A 24 -6.74 1.24 -5.63
C ALA A 24 -6.25 1.02 -4.18
N PRO A 25 -6.34 2.05 -3.31
CA PRO A 25 -5.62 2.07 -2.05
C PRO A 25 -6.09 1.00 -1.04
N LEU A 26 -7.33 0.52 -1.18
CA LEU A 26 -7.90 -0.59 -0.40
C LEU A 26 -8.13 -1.85 -1.26
N LEU A 27 -7.54 -1.93 -2.46
CA LEU A 27 -7.72 -2.99 -3.48
C LEU A 27 -9.16 -3.14 -4.01
N VAL A 28 -10.13 -3.29 -3.11
CA VAL A 28 -11.56 -3.33 -3.35
C VAL A 28 -12.13 -1.92 -3.49
N GLU A 29 -13.33 -1.83 -4.06
CA GLU A 29 -14.03 -0.57 -4.26
C GLU A 29 -14.27 0.16 -2.93
N SER A 30 -14.04 1.46 -2.96
CA SER A 30 -14.21 2.31 -1.79
C SER A 30 -14.68 3.72 -2.16
N ASN A 31 -15.06 4.49 -1.14
CA ASN A 31 -15.34 5.93 -1.31
C ASN A 31 -14.05 6.79 -1.40
N CYS A 32 -12.88 6.17 -1.45
CA CYS A 32 -11.58 6.85 -1.59
C CYS A 32 -10.80 6.43 -2.85
N ASP A 33 -11.51 5.95 -3.86
CA ASP A 33 -10.96 5.49 -5.15
C ASP A 33 -10.60 6.63 -6.12
N ASP A 34 -10.94 7.88 -5.82
CA ASP A 34 -10.53 9.03 -6.63
C ASP A 34 -9.16 9.53 -6.16
N ALA A 35 -8.12 9.37 -6.97
CA ALA A 35 -6.75 9.74 -6.63
C ALA A 35 -6.57 11.22 -6.23
N TRP A 36 -7.48 12.11 -6.65
CA TRP A 36 -7.47 13.54 -6.32
C TRP A 36 -8.42 13.89 -5.17
N HIS A 37 -9.56 13.21 -5.09
CA HIS A 37 -10.63 13.46 -4.09
C HIS A 37 -10.77 12.33 -3.06
N HIS A 38 -9.67 11.69 -2.67
CA HIS A 38 -9.66 10.57 -1.73
C HIS A 38 -9.66 10.96 -0.23
N ARG A 39 -9.57 12.25 0.07
CA ARG A 39 -9.51 12.78 1.45
C ARG A 39 -10.92 12.89 2.02
N VAL A 40 -11.45 11.75 2.44
CA VAL A 40 -12.77 11.63 3.07
C VAL A 40 -12.62 11.40 4.58
N LYS A 41 -13.61 11.87 5.36
CA LYS A 41 -13.61 11.72 6.81
C LYS A 41 -13.83 10.26 7.23
N ASP A 42 -14.90 9.66 6.71
CA ASP A 42 -15.29 8.29 7.01
C ASP A 42 -14.97 7.42 5.79
N ARG A 43 -13.98 6.54 5.91
CA ARG A 43 -13.59 5.64 4.82
C ARG A 43 -14.50 4.41 4.83
N VAL A 44 -15.04 4.09 3.66
CA VAL A 44 -15.95 2.97 3.47
C VAL A 44 -15.43 2.10 2.34
N LEU A 45 -15.21 0.82 2.63
CA LEU A 45 -14.93 -0.20 1.62
C LEU A 45 -16.16 -1.05 1.35
N ARG A 46 -16.28 -1.57 0.14
CA ARG A 46 -17.34 -2.48 -0.27
C ARG A 46 -16.82 -3.91 -0.27
N VAL A 47 -17.47 -4.75 0.53
CA VAL A 47 -17.30 -6.19 0.42
C VAL A 47 -18.12 -6.64 -0.79
N ASP A 48 -17.52 -7.47 -1.65
CA ASP A 48 -18.07 -7.96 -2.93
C ASP A 48 -17.85 -7.07 -4.17
N SER A 49 -17.00 -6.04 -4.11
CA SER A 49 -16.68 -5.25 -5.31
C SER A 49 -15.18 -5.01 -5.47
N ILE A 50 -14.60 -5.63 -6.50
CA ILE A 50 -13.23 -5.36 -6.95
C ILE A 50 -13.18 -5.09 -8.47
N GLU A 51 -14.17 -5.58 -9.23
CA GLU A 51 -14.21 -5.51 -10.70
C GLU A 51 -14.14 -4.09 -11.27
N LYS A 52 -14.63 -3.09 -10.51
CA LYS A 52 -14.50 -1.67 -10.88
C LYS A 52 -13.05 -1.28 -11.13
N HIS A 53 -12.14 -1.81 -10.30
CA HIS A 53 -10.69 -1.68 -10.45
C HIS A 53 -10.14 -2.74 -11.38
N ALA A 54 -10.61 -3.97 -11.22
CA ALA A 54 -9.87 -5.10 -11.72
C ALA A 54 -9.85 -5.25 -13.25
N ARG A 55 -10.89 -4.73 -13.92
CA ARG A 55 -10.94 -4.57 -15.37
C ARG A 55 -9.78 -3.77 -15.98
N PHE A 56 -9.04 -2.98 -15.20
CA PHE A 56 -7.93 -2.18 -15.71
C PHE A 56 -6.58 -2.93 -15.66
N TRP A 57 -6.49 -4.01 -14.89
CA TRP A 57 -5.25 -4.75 -14.69
C TRP A 57 -5.36 -6.25 -14.99
N GLU A 58 -6.52 -6.73 -15.47
CA GLU A 58 -6.77 -8.16 -15.75
C GLU A 58 -5.77 -8.78 -16.75
N ASP A 59 -5.37 -8.02 -17.77
CA ASP A 59 -4.54 -8.50 -18.88
C ASP A 59 -3.02 -8.33 -18.67
N ALA A 60 -2.61 -7.77 -17.53
CA ALA A 60 -1.20 -7.47 -17.26
C ALA A 60 -0.32 -8.74 -17.21
N ASP A 61 0.89 -8.66 -17.79
CA ASP A 61 1.91 -9.71 -17.70
C ASP A 61 2.51 -9.83 -16.29
N VAL A 62 2.58 -8.72 -15.57
CA VAL A 62 3.09 -8.64 -14.21
C VAL A 62 2.16 -7.76 -13.39
N LEU A 63 1.67 -8.28 -12.29
CA LEU A 63 0.86 -7.56 -11.32
C LEU A 63 1.64 -7.37 -10.02
N VAL A 64 1.76 -6.13 -9.55
CA VAL A 64 2.42 -5.81 -8.28
C VAL A 64 1.43 -5.07 -7.40
N PHE A 65 0.88 -5.75 -6.41
CA PHE A 65 -0.07 -5.20 -5.46
C PHE A 65 0.64 -4.71 -4.20
N ASN A 66 0.15 -3.62 -3.61
CA ASN A 66 0.51 -3.22 -2.26
C ASN A 66 -0.68 -2.52 -1.60
N SER A 67 -0.94 -2.81 -0.33
CA SER A 67 -2.06 -2.17 0.36
C SER A 67 -1.92 -2.34 1.87
N TYR A 68 -1.71 -1.23 2.60
CA TYR A 68 -1.41 -1.29 4.04
C TYR A 68 -1.90 -0.08 4.83
N LEU A 69 -1.36 1.11 4.57
CA LEU A 69 -1.47 2.27 5.46
C LEU A 69 -2.90 2.64 5.83
N TRP A 70 -3.82 2.59 4.88
CA TRP A 70 -5.21 3.02 5.08
C TRP A 70 -6.07 1.99 5.80
N TRP A 71 -5.63 0.73 5.84
CA TRP A 71 -6.29 -0.29 6.64
C TRP A 71 -6.08 -0.13 8.14
N ARG A 72 -5.04 0.63 8.53
CA ARG A 72 -4.79 0.99 9.94
C ARG A 72 -5.76 2.05 10.47
N LEU A 73 -6.53 2.69 9.59
CA LEU A 73 -7.55 3.66 9.96
C LEU A 73 -8.87 2.95 10.33
N ASP A 74 -9.78 3.67 10.96
CA ASP A 74 -11.14 3.18 11.18
C ASP A 74 -11.87 3.07 9.83
N LEU A 75 -12.12 1.84 9.40
CA LEU A 75 -12.76 1.53 8.13
C LEU A 75 -14.16 0.94 8.36
N THR A 76 -15.15 1.52 7.69
CA THR A 76 -16.50 0.95 7.66
C THR A 76 -16.62 -0.03 6.50
N VAL A 77 -17.11 -1.23 6.78
CA VAL A 77 -17.45 -2.24 5.77
C VAL A 77 -18.88 -2.03 5.32
N LEU A 78 -19.08 -1.88 4.02
CA LEU A 78 -20.38 -1.80 3.37
C LEU A 78 -20.72 -3.13 2.68
N TRP A 79 -21.75 -3.80 3.19
CA TRP A 79 -22.41 -4.93 2.54
C TRP A 79 -23.47 -4.40 1.56
N GLY A 80 -23.23 -4.57 0.25
CA GLY A 80 -24.10 -4.09 -0.83
C GLY A 80 -23.47 -3.00 -1.70
N SER A 81 -24.27 -2.02 -2.14
CA SER A 81 -23.82 -0.86 -2.91
C SER A 81 -24.15 0.46 -2.21
N PHE A 82 -23.47 1.54 -2.59
CA PHE A 82 -23.68 2.87 -2.01
C PHE A 82 -25.11 3.40 -2.24
N GLU A 83 -25.77 2.95 -3.30
CA GLU A 83 -27.12 3.34 -3.70
C GLU A 83 -28.21 2.41 -3.16
N SER A 84 -27.83 1.28 -2.54
CA SER A 84 -28.79 0.27 -2.08
C SER A 84 -29.50 0.72 -0.81
N ALA A 85 -30.84 0.63 -0.80
CA ALA A 85 -31.65 0.94 0.38
C ALA A 85 -31.44 -0.05 1.53
N ASP A 86 -31.05 -1.30 1.23
CA ASP A 86 -30.80 -2.36 2.20
C ASP A 86 -29.31 -2.50 2.57
N ALA A 87 -28.48 -1.51 2.19
CA ALA A 87 -27.07 -1.44 2.52
C ALA A 87 -26.83 -1.54 4.03
N LYS A 88 -25.89 -2.40 4.44
CA LYS A 88 -25.47 -2.52 5.84
C LYS A 88 -24.05 -2.04 6.03
N TYR A 89 -23.86 -1.21 7.04
CA TYR A 89 -22.57 -0.65 7.42
C TYR A 89 -22.13 -1.27 8.73
N GLU A 90 -20.91 -1.80 8.78
CA GLU A 90 -20.39 -2.53 9.93
C GLU A 90 -18.93 -2.15 10.21
N GLN A 91 -18.54 -2.20 11.49
CA GLN A 91 -17.17 -1.98 11.96
C GLN A 91 -16.62 -3.32 12.46
N LEU A 92 -15.69 -3.90 11.72
CA LEU A 92 -15.15 -5.26 11.99
C LEU A 92 -13.78 -5.25 12.66
N GLY A 93 -13.15 -4.07 12.80
CA GLY A 93 -11.78 -3.91 13.28
C GLY A 93 -10.72 -4.21 12.21
N MET A 94 -9.54 -3.59 12.36
CA MET A 94 -8.46 -3.56 11.35
C MET A 94 -8.14 -4.94 10.73
N LEU A 95 -7.80 -5.94 11.55
CA LEU A 95 -7.34 -7.24 11.04
C LEU A 95 -8.44 -7.98 10.27
N ARG A 96 -9.68 -7.96 10.77
CA ARG A 96 -10.79 -8.64 10.12
C ARG A 96 -11.20 -7.95 8.82
N THR A 97 -11.22 -6.62 8.81
CA THR A 97 -11.47 -5.83 7.61
C THR A 97 -10.39 -6.08 6.55
N TYR A 98 -9.11 -6.13 6.94
CA TYR A 98 -8.01 -6.43 6.02
C TYR A 98 -8.07 -7.84 5.45
N GLU A 99 -8.37 -8.84 6.30
CA GLU A 99 -8.57 -10.23 5.88
C GLU A 99 -9.67 -10.35 4.82
N LEU A 100 -10.80 -9.65 4.99
CA LEU A 100 -11.89 -9.63 4.02
C LEU A 100 -11.45 -9.04 2.67
N GLY A 101 -10.72 -7.93 2.69
CA GLY A 101 -10.17 -7.33 1.46
C GLY A 101 -9.22 -8.26 0.72
N LEU A 102 -8.31 -8.92 1.44
CA LEU A 102 -7.38 -9.90 0.88
C LEU A 102 -8.11 -11.13 0.35
N GLN A 103 -9.19 -11.57 1.00
CA GLN A 103 -9.99 -12.68 0.51
C GLN A 103 -10.62 -12.34 -0.85
N ILE A 104 -11.23 -11.17 -0.98
CA ILE A 104 -11.84 -10.71 -2.25
C ILE A 104 -10.77 -10.59 -3.35
N TRP A 105 -9.62 -10.00 -3.03
CA TRP A 105 -8.48 -9.91 -3.94
C TRP A 105 -7.99 -11.29 -4.41
N ALA A 106 -7.82 -12.23 -3.48
CA ALA A 106 -7.34 -13.57 -3.80
C ALA A 106 -8.37 -14.37 -4.62
N ASP A 107 -9.65 -14.27 -4.28
CA ASP A 107 -10.72 -14.94 -5.03
C ASP A 107 -10.84 -14.38 -6.46
N TRP A 108 -10.62 -13.08 -6.66
CA TRP A 108 -10.53 -12.47 -7.99
C TRP A 108 -9.33 -13.00 -8.80
N LEU A 109 -8.14 -13.06 -8.19
CA LEU A 109 -6.95 -13.59 -8.86
C LEU A 109 -7.11 -15.05 -9.30
N ASP A 110 -7.69 -15.89 -8.42
CA ASP A 110 -7.97 -17.29 -8.72
C ASP A 110 -8.84 -17.42 -9.98
N THR A 111 -9.81 -16.53 -10.17
CA THR A 111 -10.82 -16.64 -11.21
C THR A 111 -10.46 -15.96 -12.53
N HIS A 112 -9.73 -14.83 -12.51
CA HIS A 112 -9.56 -13.98 -13.69
C HIS A 112 -8.15 -13.98 -14.29
N VAL A 113 -7.12 -14.28 -13.50
CA VAL A 113 -5.74 -14.14 -13.98
C VAL A 113 -5.30 -15.32 -14.83
N ASN A 114 -4.63 -15.02 -15.94
CA ASN A 114 -3.99 -16.04 -16.77
C ASN A 114 -2.75 -16.62 -16.07
N ARG A 115 -2.92 -17.76 -15.41
CA ARG A 115 -1.90 -18.47 -14.62
C ARG A 115 -0.65 -18.89 -15.41
N THR A 116 -0.71 -18.91 -16.74
CA THR A 116 0.43 -19.27 -17.60
C THR A 116 1.24 -18.06 -18.06
N LYS A 117 0.64 -16.87 -18.02
CA LYS A 117 1.21 -15.61 -18.50
C LYS A 117 1.60 -14.71 -17.33
N THR A 118 0.65 -14.47 -16.44
CA THR A 118 0.73 -13.41 -15.44
C THR A 118 1.49 -13.86 -14.20
N ARG A 119 2.49 -13.06 -13.81
CA ARG A 119 3.18 -13.18 -12.52
C ARG A 119 2.58 -12.20 -11.53
N VAL A 120 2.28 -12.67 -10.32
CA VAL A 120 1.68 -11.84 -9.27
C VAL A 120 2.67 -11.62 -8.15
N PHE A 121 2.78 -10.37 -7.70
CA PHE A 121 3.58 -9.98 -6.55
C PHE A 121 2.68 -9.21 -5.58
N PHE A 122 2.90 -9.43 -4.29
CA PHE A 122 2.38 -8.55 -3.25
C PHE A 122 3.57 -7.95 -2.51
N VAL A 123 3.66 -6.63 -2.46
CA VAL A 123 4.66 -5.92 -1.66
C VAL A 123 4.16 -5.86 -0.23
N SER A 124 4.99 -6.30 0.72
CA SER A 124 4.65 -6.21 2.14
C SER A 124 4.55 -4.74 2.60
N MET A 125 4.16 -4.53 3.85
CA MET A 125 3.95 -3.17 4.37
C MET A 125 5.18 -2.28 4.24
N SER A 126 4.97 -1.07 3.69
CA SER A 126 5.91 0.03 3.85
C SER A 126 5.72 0.62 5.25
N PRO A 127 6.77 0.65 6.09
CA PRO A 127 6.67 1.20 7.43
C PRO A 127 6.59 2.73 7.42
N THR A 128 6.20 3.29 8.56
CA THR A 128 6.19 4.71 8.84
C THR A 128 7.04 5.02 10.05
N HIS A 129 7.58 6.23 10.11
CA HIS A 129 8.48 6.66 11.19
C HIS A 129 7.92 7.91 11.88
N SER A 130 6.68 7.81 12.37
CA SER A 130 6.01 8.92 13.07
C SER A 130 6.33 8.99 14.57
N ARG A 131 6.96 7.95 15.13
CA ARG A 131 7.18 7.77 16.58
C ARG A 131 8.66 7.69 16.95
N GLY A 132 9.29 8.86 17.06
CA GLY A 132 10.70 9.02 17.35
C GLY A 132 11.17 8.34 18.64
N GLU A 133 10.30 8.24 19.63
CA GLU A 133 10.60 7.61 20.91
C GLU A 133 10.99 6.13 20.77
N GLU A 134 10.57 5.46 19.70
CA GLU A 134 10.86 4.04 19.45
C GLU A 134 12.33 3.79 19.06
N TRP A 135 13.04 4.83 18.62
CA TRP A 135 14.47 4.78 18.31
C TRP A 135 15.29 5.81 19.09
N GLY A 136 14.76 6.30 20.22
CA GLY A 136 15.50 7.07 21.21
C GLY A 136 15.39 8.59 21.12
N LYS A 137 14.43 9.13 20.35
CA LYS A 137 14.09 10.57 20.40
C LYS A 137 13.18 10.92 21.57
N ALA A 138 12.91 12.21 21.76
CA ALA A 138 11.89 12.66 22.70
C ALA A 138 10.47 12.32 22.21
N GLU A 139 9.54 12.18 23.14
CA GLU A 139 8.12 11.95 22.84
C GLU A 139 7.55 13.07 21.96
N GLY A 140 6.86 12.69 20.88
CA GLY A 140 6.30 13.63 19.89
C GLY A 140 7.27 14.06 18.80
N GLU A 141 8.53 13.62 18.83
CA GLU A 141 9.43 13.74 17.68
C GLU A 141 9.22 12.58 16.69
N ASN A 142 9.69 12.74 15.45
CA ASN A 142 9.50 11.78 14.38
C ASN A 142 10.73 11.73 13.45
N CYS A 143 10.56 11.26 12.20
CA CYS A 143 11.61 11.20 11.18
C CYS A 143 12.30 12.55 10.86
N TYR A 144 11.78 13.68 11.33
CA TYR A 144 12.42 14.98 11.15
C TYR A 144 13.85 15.00 11.70
N ASN A 145 14.80 15.50 10.90
CA ASN A 145 16.25 15.55 11.20
C ASN A 145 16.94 14.19 11.40
N GLU A 146 16.30 13.08 11.03
CA GLU A 146 16.99 11.78 10.97
C GLU A 146 17.90 11.74 9.73
N THR A 147 19.16 11.35 9.94
CA THR A 147 20.19 11.30 8.88
C THR A 147 20.92 9.96 8.81
N GLU A 148 20.67 9.08 9.77
CA GLU A 148 21.29 7.76 9.87
C GLU A 148 20.20 6.70 10.08
N PRO A 149 20.40 5.45 9.62
CA PRO A 149 19.46 4.37 9.86
C PRO A 149 19.41 3.97 11.34
N ILE A 150 18.39 3.20 11.71
CA ILE A 150 18.31 2.55 13.01
C ILE A 150 19.36 1.44 13.07
N SER A 151 20.22 1.49 14.08
CA SER A 151 21.32 0.53 14.27
C SER A 151 20.93 -0.70 15.09
N ASN A 152 19.80 -0.66 15.81
CA ASN A 152 19.30 -1.80 16.57
C ASN A 152 18.76 -2.87 15.62
N ALA A 153 19.46 -3.99 15.49
CA ALA A 153 19.07 -5.10 14.63
C ALA A 153 17.72 -5.75 15.02
N GLU A 154 17.29 -5.62 16.27
CA GLU A 154 16.01 -6.15 16.75
C GLU A 154 14.86 -5.13 16.65
N TYR A 155 15.08 -3.98 16.01
CA TYR A 155 14.06 -2.95 15.87
C TYR A 155 12.84 -3.46 15.10
N TRP A 156 11.66 -3.15 15.64
CA TRP A 156 10.36 -3.34 15.01
C TRP A 156 9.42 -2.25 15.48
N GLY A 157 9.04 -1.32 14.59
CA GLY A 157 8.15 -0.22 14.92
C GLY A 157 6.75 -0.69 15.29
N SER A 158 6.11 -0.01 16.25
CA SER A 158 4.72 -0.37 16.65
C SER A 158 3.70 -0.12 15.54
N GLU A 159 4.09 0.72 14.59
CA GLU A 159 3.33 1.07 13.41
C GLU A 159 3.24 -0.05 12.38
N SER A 160 4.17 -1.01 12.38
CA SER A 160 4.14 -2.20 11.52
C SER A 160 3.47 -3.37 12.21
N SER A 161 2.43 -3.93 11.57
CA SER A 161 1.58 -4.96 12.17
C SER A 161 1.95 -6.38 11.69
N PRO A 162 2.58 -7.22 12.55
CA PRO A 162 2.85 -8.61 12.20
C PRO A 162 1.56 -9.40 11.88
N GLY A 163 0.43 -9.00 12.47
CA GLY A 163 -0.88 -9.60 12.19
C GLY A 163 -1.30 -9.42 10.73
N MET A 164 -1.20 -8.20 10.19
CA MET A 164 -1.53 -7.94 8.79
C MET A 164 -0.56 -8.65 7.84
N MET A 165 0.73 -8.71 8.17
CA MET A 165 1.71 -9.47 7.38
C MET A 165 1.36 -10.96 7.28
N ARG A 166 0.99 -11.60 8.40
CA ARG A 166 0.55 -12.99 8.39
C ARG A 166 -0.69 -13.22 7.54
N LEU A 167 -1.60 -12.25 7.46
CA LEU A 167 -2.79 -12.35 6.60
C LEU A 167 -2.43 -12.32 5.11
N VAL A 168 -1.47 -11.48 4.70
CA VAL A 168 -0.94 -11.48 3.33
C VAL A 168 -0.29 -12.81 3.00
N GLU A 169 0.61 -13.30 3.86
CA GLU A 169 1.26 -14.60 3.70
C GLU A 169 0.24 -15.75 3.58
N ALA A 170 -0.78 -15.74 4.43
CA ALA A 170 -1.85 -16.75 4.41
C ALA A 170 -2.69 -16.66 3.11
N ALA A 171 -3.01 -15.46 2.63
CA ALA A 171 -3.75 -15.25 1.39
C ALA A 171 -2.96 -15.76 0.18
N ILE A 172 -1.67 -15.40 0.08
CA ILE A 172 -0.77 -15.86 -0.99
C ILE A 172 -0.60 -17.37 -0.94
N LYS A 173 -0.34 -17.94 0.24
CA LYS A 173 -0.19 -19.39 0.41
C LYS A 173 -1.45 -20.12 -0.06
N LYS A 174 -2.62 -19.70 0.42
CA LYS A 174 -3.91 -20.28 0.03
C LYS A 174 -4.15 -20.18 -1.47
N LEU A 175 -3.84 -19.02 -2.08
CA LEU A 175 -3.97 -18.79 -3.51
C LEU A 175 -3.09 -19.77 -4.30
N ASN A 176 -1.80 -19.87 -3.95
CA ASN A 176 -0.84 -20.75 -4.60
C ASN A 176 -1.25 -22.24 -4.47
N GLU A 177 -1.67 -22.68 -3.28
CA GLU A 177 -2.08 -24.06 -3.01
C GLU A 177 -3.38 -24.45 -3.71
N LYS A 178 -4.36 -23.54 -3.78
CA LYS A 178 -5.70 -23.80 -4.35
C LYS A 178 -5.71 -23.73 -5.87
N SER A 179 -5.06 -22.73 -6.44
CA SER A 179 -5.29 -22.30 -7.83
C SER A 179 -4.09 -22.52 -8.75
N GLY A 180 -2.88 -22.68 -8.20
CA GLY A 180 -1.67 -22.68 -9.02
C GLY A 180 -1.35 -21.33 -9.67
N VAL A 181 -2.06 -20.24 -9.32
CA VAL A 181 -1.56 -18.87 -9.54
C VAL A 181 -0.21 -18.75 -8.85
N LYS A 182 0.77 -18.13 -9.51
CA LYS A 182 2.09 -17.88 -8.95
C LYS A 182 2.12 -16.47 -8.34
N ALA A 183 1.81 -16.40 -7.05
CA ALA A 183 1.93 -15.17 -6.27
C ALA A 183 3.14 -15.24 -5.34
N ASP A 184 3.99 -14.20 -5.38
CA ASP A 184 5.17 -14.05 -4.55
C ASP A 184 5.04 -12.84 -3.61
N LEU A 185 5.55 -12.98 -2.38
CA LEU A 185 5.64 -11.88 -1.43
C LEU A 185 6.98 -11.16 -1.58
N LEU A 186 6.97 -9.88 -1.96
CA LEU A 186 8.13 -9.00 -1.85
C LEU A 186 8.19 -8.47 -0.42
N ASN A 187 8.90 -9.18 0.45
CA ASN A 187 9.02 -8.82 1.86
C ASN A 187 10.05 -7.68 2.06
N ILE A 188 9.54 -6.46 2.10
CA ILE A 188 10.31 -5.22 2.23
C ILE A 188 10.25 -4.61 3.63
N THR A 189 9.44 -5.16 4.54
CA THR A 189 9.05 -4.47 5.78
C THR A 189 10.27 -4.19 6.66
N GLN A 190 10.96 -5.25 7.09
CA GLN A 190 12.03 -5.15 8.09
C GLN A 190 13.24 -4.36 7.57
N LEU A 191 13.63 -4.54 6.32
CA LEU A 191 14.73 -3.75 5.75
C LEU A 191 14.38 -2.25 5.64
N SER A 192 13.10 -1.93 5.52
CA SER A 192 12.61 -0.54 5.42
C SER A 192 12.40 0.08 6.81
N GLU A 193 12.12 -0.73 7.84
CA GLU A 193 12.01 -0.30 9.25
C GLU A 193 13.31 0.32 9.75
N TYR A 194 14.47 -0.09 9.23
CA TYR A 194 15.72 0.55 9.62
C TYR A 194 15.91 1.96 9.02
N ARG A 195 15.10 2.38 8.06
CA ARG A 195 15.39 3.51 7.16
C ARG A 195 14.70 4.81 7.55
N LYS A 196 14.65 5.13 8.85
CA LYS A 196 14.02 6.36 9.38
C LYS A 196 14.50 7.67 8.73
N GLU A 197 15.72 7.68 8.20
CA GLU A 197 16.36 8.82 7.54
C GLU A 197 15.95 9.04 6.08
N ALA A 198 15.30 8.07 5.44
CA ALA A 198 15.04 8.09 4.00
C ALA A 198 13.68 8.71 3.60
N HIS A 199 12.94 9.22 4.57
CA HIS A 199 11.68 9.94 4.34
C HIS A 199 11.93 11.37 3.81
N PRO A 200 11.01 11.95 3.00
CA PRO A 200 11.08 13.35 2.60
C PRO A 200 11.06 14.32 3.77
N SER A 201 10.46 13.91 4.91
CA SER A 201 10.28 14.78 6.06
C SER A 201 9.56 16.07 5.63
N ILE A 202 10.18 17.23 5.81
CA ILE A 202 9.61 18.52 5.41
C ILE A 202 9.80 18.85 3.92
N TYR A 203 10.67 18.12 3.22
CA TYR A 203 11.10 18.37 1.84
C TYR A 203 10.15 17.72 0.81
N ARG A 204 8.85 17.99 0.96
CA ARG A 204 7.82 17.53 0.02
C ARG A 204 7.05 18.71 -0.57
N LYS A 205 6.26 18.42 -1.59
CA LYS A 205 5.25 19.36 -2.07
C LYS A 205 4.15 19.52 -1.02
N HIS A 206 3.95 20.76 -0.58
CA HIS A 206 2.81 21.17 0.23
C HIS A 206 1.73 21.76 -0.69
N TRP A 207 0.52 21.20 -0.63
CA TRP A 207 -0.59 21.66 -1.47
C TRP A 207 -1.26 22.90 -0.88
N ASP A 208 -1.24 23.02 0.44
CA ASP A 208 -1.70 24.18 1.18
C ASP A 208 -0.51 24.92 1.81
N PRO A 209 -0.56 26.26 1.93
CA PRO A 209 0.46 27.01 2.64
C PRO A 209 0.58 26.56 4.10
N LEU A 210 1.81 26.42 4.60
CA LEU A 210 2.07 26.09 6.00
C LEU A 210 1.67 27.27 6.90
N THR A 211 1.06 26.95 8.05
CA THR A 211 0.75 27.95 9.08
C THR A 211 2.03 28.41 9.79
N LYS A 212 1.95 29.55 10.51
CA LYS A 212 3.08 30.01 11.33
C LYS A 212 3.49 28.98 12.39
N GLU A 213 2.50 28.37 13.04
CA GLU A 213 2.71 27.32 14.04
C GLU A 213 3.42 26.11 13.44
N GLN A 214 3.03 25.69 12.24
CA GLN A 214 3.73 24.62 11.52
C GLN A 214 5.18 25.01 11.25
N LEU A 215 5.43 26.20 10.70
CA LEU A 215 6.80 26.65 10.40
C LEU A 215 7.70 26.75 11.64
N GLU A 216 7.13 27.06 12.81
CA GLU A 216 7.84 27.08 14.09
C GLU A 216 8.13 25.67 14.63
N ASN A 217 7.37 24.65 14.20
CA ASN A 217 7.56 23.24 14.56
C ASN A 217 7.62 22.31 13.33
N PRO A 218 8.78 22.21 12.66
CA PRO A 218 8.98 21.34 11.50
C PRO A 218 8.54 19.89 11.65
N SER A 219 8.65 19.33 12.86
CA SER A 219 8.19 17.98 13.18
C SER A 219 6.69 17.82 12.92
N SER A 220 5.87 18.85 13.14
CA SER A 220 4.40 18.78 13.04
C SER A 220 3.88 18.56 11.62
N TYR A 221 4.70 18.79 10.59
CA TYR A 221 4.30 18.65 9.19
C TYR A 221 5.28 17.77 8.39
N ALA A 222 6.20 17.10 9.07
CA ALA A 222 7.11 16.13 8.47
C ALA A 222 6.32 14.92 7.93
N ASP A 223 6.62 14.54 6.70
CA ASP A 223 6.12 13.33 6.09
C ASP A 223 7.05 12.17 6.39
N CYS A 224 6.60 11.32 7.29
CA CYS A 224 7.28 10.09 7.70
C CYS A 224 6.60 8.84 7.15
N THR A 225 5.89 8.98 6.02
CA THR A 225 5.13 7.91 5.37
C THR A 225 5.67 7.60 3.98
N HIS A 226 5.92 8.63 3.18
CA HIS A 226 6.45 8.48 1.82
C HIS A 226 7.98 8.43 1.82
N TRP A 227 8.60 8.12 0.69
CA TRP A 227 10.05 7.97 0.58
C TRP A 227 10.65 8.97 -0.41
N CYS A 228 11.87 9.41 -0.15
CA CYS A 228 12.64 10.12 -1.17
C CYS A 228 12.94 9.20 -2.37
N LEU A 229 13.06 9.81 -3.55
CA LEU A 229 13.61 9.17 -4.75
C LEU A 229 14.79 10.01 -5.27
N PRO A 230 15.95 9.41 -5.57
CA PRO A 230 16.31 8.00 -5.33
C PRO A 230 16.34 7.65 -3.83
N GLY A 231 16.10 6.39 -3.47
CA GLY A 231 15.99 5.97 -2.08
C GLY A 231 15.53 4.53 -1.86
N VAL A 232 14.82 4.30 -0.75
CA VAL A 232 14.37 2.97 -0.30
C VAL A 232 13.53 2.23 -1.37
N PRO A 233 12.60 2.87 -2.10
CA PRO A 233 11.85 2.19 -3.16
C PRO A 233 12.71 1.65 -4.31
N ASP A 234 13.90 2.20 -4.54
CA ASP A 234 14.83 1.66 -5.55
C ASP A 234 15.31 0.27 -5.14
N VAL A 235 15.51 0.01 -3.85
CA VAL A 235 15.87 -1.31 -3.31
C VAL A 235 14.70 -2.29 -3.48
N TRP A 236 13.46 -1.84 -3.28
CA TRP A 236 12.28 -2.68 -3.53
C TRP A 236 12.18 -3.09 -5.00
N ASN A 237 12.44 -2.15 -5.92
CA ASN A 237 12.47 -2.43 -7.35
C ASN A 237 13.63 -3.34 -7.74
N HIS A 238 14.77 -3.29 -7.04
CA HIS A 238 15.84 -4.27 -7.24
C HIS A 238 15.41 -5.69 -6.85
N PHE A 239 14.63 -5.87 -5.77
CA PHE A 239 14.05 -7.19 -5.47
C PHE A 239 13.12 -7.65 -6.58
N LEU A 240 12.15 -6.81 -6.99
CA LEU A 240 11.24 -7.15 -8.09
C LEU A 240 12.01 -7.53 -9.36
N TYR A 241 13.04 -6.78 -9.73
CA TYR A 241 13.90 -7.07 -10.88
C TYR A 241 14.57 -8.45 -10.77
N VAL A 242 15.11 -8.80 -9.59
CA VAL A 242 15.70 -10.12 -9.35
C VAL A 242 14.65 -11.22 -9.46
N TYR A 243 13.47 -11.03 -8.88
CA TYR A 243 12.36 -11.98 -9.02
C TYR A 243 11.99 -12.17 -10.49
N LEU A 244 11.87 -11.09 -11.27
CA LEU A 244 11.45 -11.16 -12.67
C LEU A 244 12.44 -11.93 -13.55
N LEU A 245 13.75 -11.82 -13.28
CA LEU A 245 14.78 -12.43 -14.11
C LEU A 245 15.20 -13.84 -13.68
N TYR A 246 15.17 -14.14 -12.39
CA TYR A 246 15.85 -15.32 -11.85
C TYR A 246 14.94 -16.27 -11.06
N LEU A 247 13.71 -15.87 -10.72
CA LEU A 247 12.74 -16.68 -9.97
C LEU A 247 11.46 -16.85 -10.78
#